data_AF-G2WXZ5-F1
#
_entry.id   AF-G2WXZ5-F1
#
_cell.length_a   1.000
_cell.length_b   1.000
_cell.length_c   1.000
_cell.angle_alpha   90.00
_cell.angle_beta   90.00
_cell.angle_gamma   90.00
#
_symmetry.space_group_name_H-M   'P 1'
#
loop_
_entity.id
_entity.type
_entity.pdbx_description
1 polymer ?
#
loop_
_entity_poly.entity_id
_entity_poly.type
_entity_poly.pdbx_seq_one_letter_code
_entity_poly.pdbx_strand_id
1 'polypeptide(L)'
;MDVKTIIPDLERLDGTIDELEESLEPLLKGLPEMSSELPLLDKAKLMTLTAYSIESLLFSALRLQGVDAANHEVMTELKRVKQYFAKIQKAEEPPAQRTTSVNTEAATRILKADLGSNSKDLKQKLEEKLAEERAKALLNSIQNSKRPAQDDTSAGQGKKQRGGASASNGGSRQKNKKRKA
;
A
#
# COMPACT_ATOMS: atom_id res chain seq x y z
N MET A 1 -40.50 0.37 21.60
CA MET A 1 -40.64 1.67 20.91
C MET A 1 -42.11 2.00 20.91
N ASP A 2 -42.48 3.18 21.40
CA ASP A 2 -43.87 3.63 21.38
C ASP A 2 -44.24 4.06 19.95
N VAL A 3 -45.41 3.70 19.45
CA VAL A 3 -45.75 3.88 18.01
C VAL A 3 -45.72 5.35 17.61
N LYS A 4 -45.98 6.26 18.54
CA LYS A 4 -45.97 7.71 18.30
C LYS A 4 -44.56 8.29 18.10
N THR A 5 -43.50 7.58 18.52
CA THR A 5 -42.13 8.07 18.40
C THR A 5 -41.44 7.67 17.09
N ILE A 6 -41.95 6.64 16.38
CA ILE A 6 -41.33 6.13 15.13
C ILE A 6 -41.83 6.86 13.87
N ILE A 7 -43.00 7.49 13.93
CA ILE A 7 -43.61 8.23 12.82
C ILE A 7 -42.64 9.24 12.16
N PRO A 8 -41.93 10.11 12.91
CA PRO A 8 -41.00 11.05 12.28
C PRO A 8 -39.80 10.36 11.60
N ASP A 9 -39.34 9.22 12.12
CA ASP A 9 -38.27 8.44 11.48
C ASP A 9 -38.76 7.80 10.17
N LEU A 10 -40.03 7.41 10.12
CA LEU A 10 -40.67 6.83 8.93
C LEU A 10 -40.87 7.89 7.84
N GLU A 11 -41.39 9.08 8.21
CA GLU A 11 -41.53 10.22 7.29
C GLU A 11 -40.18 10.66 6.74
N ARG A 12 -39.13 10.64 7.58
CA ARG A 12 -37.78 10.91 7.14
C ARG A 12 -37.28 9.84 6.16
N LEU A 13 -37.51 8.56 6.46
CA LEU A 13 -37.09 7.47 5.59
C LEU A 13 -37.75 7.58 4.22
N ASP A 14 -39.05 7.87 4.18
CA ASP A 14 -39.84 8.09 2.97
C ASP A 14 -39.21 9.19 2.10
N GLY A 15 -38.99 10.38 2.67
CA GLY A 15 -38.35 11.48 1.94
C GLY A 15 -36.93 11.16 1.46
N THR A 16 -36.13 10.41 2.24
CA THR A 16 -34.78 10.01 1.79
C THR A 16 -34.81 8.98 0.66
N ILE A 17 -35.88 8.17 0.55
CA ILE A 17 -36.04 7.23 -0.55
C ILE A 17 -36.41 8.00 -1.82
N ASP A 18 -37.32 8.98 -1.73
CA ASP A 18 -37.68 9.84 -2.87
C ASP A 18 -36.45 10.59 -3.44
N GLU A 19 -35.65 11.22 -2.56
CA GLU A 19 -34.40 11.88 -2.96
C GLU A 19 -33.40 10.91 -3.60
N LEU A 20 -33.33 9.68 -3.08
CA LEU A 20 -32.44 8.65 -3.61
C LEU A 20 -32.90 8.20 -5.00
N GLU A 21 -34.19 7.98 -5.21
CA GLU A 21 -34.76 7.60 -6.51
C GLU A 21 -34.48 8.66 -7.57
N GLU A 22 -34.68 9.94 -7.26
CA GLU A 22 -34.34 11.06 -8.15
C GLU A 22 -32.84 11.06 -8.51
N SER A 23 -31.97 10.84 -7.51
CA SER A 23 -30.52 10.82 -7.74
C SER A 23 -30.03 9.63 -8.58
N LEU A 24 -30.73 8.49 -8.50
CA LEU A 24 -30.39 7.26 -9.22
C LEU A 24 -31.01 7.20 -10.62
N GLU A 25 -32.04 8.01 -10.90
CA GLU A 25 -32.77 8.00 -12.16
C GLU A 25 -31.87 8.11 -13.41
N PRO A 26 -30.85 8.99 -13.47
CA PRO A 26 -29.95 9.08 -14.62
C PRO A 26 -29.13 7.79 -14.83
N LEU A 27 -28.71 7.15 -13.72
CA LEU A 27 -27.96 5.91 -13.76
C LEU A 27 -28.83 4.76 -14.25
N LEU A 28 -30.09 4.68 -13.80
CA LEU A 28 -31.02 3.63 -14.22
C LEU A 28 -31.36 3.68 -15.72
N LYS A 29 -31.39 4.88 -16.30
CA LYS A 29 -31.73 5.08 -17.72
C LYS A 29 -30.56 4.84 -18.69
N GLY A 30 -29.31 5.10 -18.27
CA GLY A 30 -28.20 5.22 -19.21
C GLY A 30 -26.84 4.68 -18.73
N LEU A 31 -26.79 3.81 -17.71
CA LEU A 31 -25.51 3.33 -17.16
C LEU A 31 -24.51 2.79 -18.21
N PRO A 32 -24.91 1.93 -19.18
CA PRO A 32 -23.96 1.39 -20.15
C PRO A 32 -23.37 2.48 -21.04
N GLU A 33 -24.21 3.41 -21.50
CA GLU A 33 -23.85 4.53 -22.37
C GLU A 33 -22.91 5.50 -21.64
N MET A 34 -23.29 5.96 -20.43
CA MET A 34 -22.43 6.78 -19.56
C MET A 34 -21.08 6.11 -19.30
N SER A 35 -21.07 4.80 -19.01
CA SER A 35 -19.83 4.07 -18.73
C SER A 35 -18.92 3.90 -19.94
N SER A 36 -19.44 4.05 -21.16
CA SER A 36 -18.69 3.86 -22.40
C SER A 36 -17.93 5.12 -22.81
N GLU A 37 -18.43 6.29 -22.44
CA GLU A 37 -17.83 7.59 -22.73
C GLU A 37 -16.69 7.95 -21.75
N LEU A 38 -16.66 7.29 -20.59
CA LEU A 38 -15.70 7.59 -19.54
C LEU A 38 -14.32 6.93 -19.77
N PRO A 39 -13.23 7.62 -19.42
CA PRO A 39 -11.91 7.01 -19.30
C PRO A 39 -11.92 5.81 -18.34
N LEU A 40 -10.98 4.88 -18.54
CA LEU A 40 -10.95 3.61 -17.80
C LEU A 40 -11.02 3.77 -16.27
N LEU A 41 -10.29 4.75 -15.72
CA LEU A 41 -10.27 4.99 -14.28
C LEU A 41 -11.62 5.50 -13.76
N ASP A 42 -12.23 6.46 -14.45
CA ASP A 42 -13.51 7.04 -14.06
C ASP A 42 -14.65 6.04 -14.25
N LYS A 43 -14.58 5.22 -15.29
CA LYS A 43 -15.47 4.07 -15.47
C LYS A 43 -15.39 3.11 -14.28
N ALA A 44 -14.18 2.79 -13.81
CA ALA A 44 -14.01 1.91 -12.66
C ALA A 44 -14.59 2.52 -11.37
N LYS A 45 -14.40 3.83 -11.15
CA LYS A 45 -15.02 4.58 -10.05
C LYS A 45 -16.55 4.50 -10.10
N LEU A 46 -17.12 4.80 -11.27
CA LEU A 46 -18.57 4.76 -11.49
C LEU A 46 -19.13 3.37 -11.17
N MET A 47 -18.60 2.31 -11.78
CA MET A 47 -19.09 0.93 -11.58
C MET A 47 -18.95 0.47 -10.12
N THR A 48 -17.84 0.82 -9.45
CA THR A 48 -17.62 0.45 -8.05
C THR A 48 -18.59 1.18 -7.13
N LEU A 49 -18.87 2.46 -7.40
CA LEU A 49 -19.86 3.23 -6.66
C LEU A 49 -21.28 2.69 -6.90
N THR A 50 -21.64 2.32 -8.12
CA THR A 50 -22.93 1.69 -8.42
C THR A 50 -23.09 0.37 -7.66
N ALA A 51 -22.06 -0.48 -7.62
CA ALA A 51 -22.09 -1.72 -6.83
C ALA A 51 -22.27 -1.43 -5.33
N TYR A 52 -21.54 -0.45 -4.79
CA TYR A 52 -21.71 0.00 -3.41
C TYR A 52 -23.14 0.44 -3.09
N SER A 53 -23.76 1.23 -3.98
CA SER A 53 -25.13 1.69 -3.80
C SER A 53 -26.13 0.53 -3.77
N ILE A 54 -25.99 -0.44 -4.68
CA ILE A 54 -26.85 -1.63 -4.73
C ILE A 54 -26.73 -2.45 -3.43
N GLU A 55 -25.50 -2.73 -2.99
CA GLU A 55 -25.26 -3.50 -1.76
C GLU A 55 -25.74 -2.76 -0.51
N SER A 56 -25.60 -1.43 -0.47
CA SER A 56 -26.09 -0.60 0.63
C SER A 56 -27.62 -0.55 0.70
N LEU A 57 -28.29 -0.54 -0.45
CA LEU A 57 -29.74 -0.65 -0.55
C LEU A 57 -30.21 -2.04 -0.09
N LEU A 58 -29.55 -3.10 -0.53
CA LEU A 58 -29.84 -4.46 -0.10
C LEU A 58 -29.64 -4.63 1.41
N PHE A 59 -28.57 -4.08 1.97
CA PHE A 59 -28.34 -4.04 3.42
C PHE A 59 -29.50 -3.37 4.16
N SER A 60 -29.95 -2.21 3.66
CA SER A 60 -31.05 -1.45 4.26
C SER A 60 -32.38 -2.21 4.18
N ALA A 61 -32.67 -2.84 3.03
CA ALA A 61 -33.87 -3.66 2.83
C ALA A 61 -33.90 -4.87 3.78
N LEU A 62 -32.77 -5.58 3.95
CA LEU A 62 -32.66 -6.70 4.90
C LEU A 62 -32.94 -6.26 6.33
N ARG A 63 -32.45 -5.08 6.74
CA ARG A 63 -32.72 -4.52 8.07
C ARG A 63 -34.20 -4.19 8.28
N LEU A 64 -34.87 -3.66 7.25
CA LEU A 64 -36.32 -3.39 7.31
C LEU A 64 -37.13 -4.67 7.42
N GLN A 65 -36.66 -5.78 6.85
CA GLN A 65 -37.27 -7.11 7.00
C GLN A 65 -36.98 -7.77 8.35
N GLY A 66 -36.21 -7.13 9.24
CA GLY A 66 -35.83 -7.67 10.54
C GLY A 66 -34.72 -8.73 10.48
N VAL A 67 -34.02 -8.87 9.34
CA VAL A 67 -32.85 -9.73 9.23
C VAL A 67 -31.66 -9.07 9.90
N ASP A 68 -30.84 -9.86 10.61
CA ASP A 68 -29.56 -9.41 11.14
C ASP A 68 -28.54 -9.21 10.00
N ALA A 69 -28.60 -8.05 9.37
CA ALA A 69 -27.75 -7.69 8.25
C ALA A 69 -26.26 -7.60 8.62
N ALA A 70 -25.91 -7.49 9.91
CA ALA A 70 -24.51 -7.41 10.35
C ALA A 70 -23.78 -8.76 10.22
N ASN A 71 -24.51 -9.86 10.46
CA ASN A 71 -24.01 -11.22 10.29
C ASN A 71 -24.41 -11.84 8.93
N HIS A 72 -25.03 -11.06 8.05
CA HIS A 72 -25.44 -11.50 6.72
C HIS A 72 -24.29 -11.45 5.70
N GLU A 73 -24.38 -12.27 4.65
CA GLU A 73 -23.38 -12.33 3.56
C GLU A 73 -23.20 -11.00 2.82
N VAL A 74 -24.19 -10.12 2.87
CA VAL A 74 -24.11 -8.73 2.37
C VAL A 74 -22.90 -7.99 2.94
N MET A 75 -22.51 -8.26 4.19
CA MET A 75 -21.35 -7.61 4.78
C MET A 75 -20.03 -8.10 4.16
N THR A 76 -20.01 -9.31 3.60
CA THR A 76 -18.88 -9.82 2.81
C THR A 76 -18.75 -9.07 1.50
N GLU A 77 -19.87 -8.84 0.80
CA GLU A 77 -19.87 -8.06 -0.44
C GLU A 77 -19.46 -6.60 -0.19
N LEU A 78 -19.98 -5.96 0.87
CA LEU A 78 -19.56 -4.59 1.24
C LEU A 78 -18.05 -4.50 1.53
N LYS A 79 -17.48 -5.52 2.18
CA LYS A 79 -16.02 -5.61 2.39
C LYS A 79 -15.27 -5.77 1.07
N ARG A 80 -15.82 -6.53 0.13
CA ARG A 80 -15.26 -6.71 -1.21
C ARG A 80 -15.28 -5.40 -2.00
N VAL A 81 -16.38 -4.64 -1.99
CA VAL A 81 -16.45 -3.31 -2.60
C VAL A 81 -15.45 -2.34 -1.99
N LYS A 82 -15.28 -2.36 -0.66
CA LYS A 82 -14.24 -1.57 0.03
C LYS A 82 -12.82 -1.89 -0.48
N GLN A 83 -12.53 -3.15 -0.80
CA GLN A 83 -11.24 -3.52 -1.39
C GLN A 83 -11.08 -2.95 -2.81
N TYR A 84 -12.15 -2.85 -3.60
CA TYR A 84 -12.09 -2.23 -4.92
C TYR A 84 -11.85 -0.72 -4.84
N PHE A 85 -12.47 -0.02 -3.89
CA PHE A 85 -12.12 1.39 -3.62
C PHE A 85 -10.63 1.57 -3.32
N ALA A 86 -10.04 0.71 -2.48
CA ALA A 86 -8.61 0.75 -2.20
C ALA A 86 -7.74 0.48 -3.43
N LYS A 87 -8.15 -0.43 -4.32
CA LYS A 87 -7.45 -0.70 -5.59
C LYS A 87 -7.49 0.50 -6.52
N ILE A 88 -8.65 1.16 -6.62
CA ILE A 88 -8.82 2.36 -7.44
C ILE A 88 -7.99 3.52 -6.88
N GLN A 89 -8.04 3.76 -5.57
CA GLN A 89 -7.24 4.79 -4.92
C GLN A 89 -5.74 4.58 -5.16
N LYS A 90 -5.26 3.34 -5.03
CA LYS A 90 -3.86 2.99 -5.32
C LYS A 90 -3.47 3.21 -6.79
N ALA A 91 -4.42 3.08 -7.72
CA ALA A 91 -4.19 3.33 -9.14
C ALA A 91 -4.24 4.83 -9.49
N GLU A 92 -4.99 5.62 -8.72
CA GLU A 92 -5.10 7.07 -8.86
C GLU A 92 -3.90 7.80 -8.24
N GLU A 93 -3.38 7.30 -7.12
CA GLU A 93 -2.14 7.80 -6.53
C GLU A 93 -0.95 7.43 -7.44
N PRO A 94 -0.07 8.40 -7.79
CA PRO A 94 1.10 8.11 -8.60
C PRO A 94 1.93 7.01 -7.91
N PRO A 95 2.49 6.05 -8.67
CA PRO A 95 3.17 4.91 -8.06
C PRO A 95 4.22 5.42 -7.09
N ALA A 96 4.08 5.01 -5.82
CA ALA A 96 5.09 5.26 -4.81
C ALA A 96 6.46 4.94 -5.41
N GLN A 97 7.40 5.89 -5.31
CA GLN A 97 8.74 5.73 -5.84
C GLN A 97 9.24 4.34 -5.46
N ARG A 98 9.60 3.54 -6.48
CA ARG A 98 10.00 2.14 -6.28
C ARG A 98 11.06 2.11 -5.18
N THR A 99 10.75 1.46 -4.06
CA THR A 99 11.68 1.33 -2.92
C THR A 99 12.86 0.43 -3.24
N THR A 100 12.71 -0.41 -4.26
CA THR A 100 13.75 -1.28 -4.79
C THR A 100 14.23 -0.74 -6.14
N SER A 101 15.48 -0.31 -6.20
CA SER A 101 16.20 -0.10 -7.46
C SER A 101 16.93 -1.38 -7.87
N VAL A 102 16.98 -1.65 -9.16
CA VAL A 102 17.79 -2.75 -9.69
C VAL A 102 19.24 -2.33 -9.66
N ASN A 103 20.12 -3.15 -9.06
CA ASN A 103 21.55 -2.96 -9.18
C ASN A 103 22.01 -3.39 -10.58
N THR A 104 22.01 -2.43 -11.51
CA THR A 104 22.43 -2.58 -12.92
C THR A 104 23.84 -3.11 -13.03
N GLU A 105 24.74 -2.69 -12.14
CA GLU A 105 26.13 -3.16 -12.11
C GLU A 105 26.21 -4.66 -11.79
N ALA A 106 25.53 -5.10 -10.72
CA ALA A 106 25.50 -6.51 -10.34
C ALA A 106 24.84 -7.38 -11.43
N ALA A 107 23.74 -6.91 -12.02
CA ALA A 107 23.10 -7.59 -13.14
C ALA A 107 24.05 -7.71 -14.34
N THR A 108 24.80 -6.67 -14.66
CA THR A 108 25.77 -6.67 -15.77
C THR A 108 26.96 -7.60 -15.49
N ARG A 109 27.41 -7.72 -14.23
CA ARG A 109 28.43 -8.71 -13.82
C ARG A 109 27.92 -10.15 -13.98
N ILE A 110 26.67 -10.43 -13.59
CA ILE A 110 26.04 -11.74 -13.73
C ILE A 110 25.93 -12.11 -15.23
N LEU A 111 25.39 -11.18 -16.04
CA LEU A 111 25.26 -11.38 -17.49
C LEU A 111 26.63 -11.55 -18.16
N LYS A 112 27.67 -10.83 -17.71
CA LYS A 112 29.02 -10.99 -18.23
C LYS A 112 29.61 -12.37 -17.92
N ALA A 113 29.37 -12.90 -16.72
CA ALA A 113 29.88 -14.22 -16.34
C ALA A 113 29.25 -15.36 -17.17
N ASP A 114 27.96 -15.22 -17.50
CA ASP A 114 27.20 -16.24 -18.23
C ASP A 114 27.35 -16.12 -19.77
N LEU A 115 27.22 -14.90 -20.31
CA LEU A 115 27.20 -14.65 -21.76
C LEU A 115 28.57 -14.27 -22.33
N GLY A 116 29.52 -13.83 -21.48
CA GLY A 116 30.82 -13.30 -21.93
C GLY A 116 31.79 -14.34 -22.49
N SER A 117 31.53 -15.63 -22.25
CA SER A 117 32.29 -16.75 -22.85
C SER A 117 31.80 -17.12 -24.26
N ASN A 118 30.53 -16.86 -24.56
CA ASN A 118 29.86 -17.33 -25.77
C ASN A 118 29.96 -16.36 -26.96
N SER A 119 30.22 -15.06 -26.72
CA SER A 119 30.38 -14.08 -27.80
C SER A 119 31.25 -12.88 -27.40
N LYS A 120 32.24 -12.54 -28.24
CA LYS A 120 33.15 -11.41 -28.01
C LYS A 120 32.44 -10.05 -28.07
N ASP A 121 31.46 -9.92 -28.97
CA ASP A 121 30.73 -8.65 -29.16
C ASP A 121 29.83 -8.31 -27.96
N LEU A 122 29.16 -9.32 -27.36
CA LEU A 122 28.38 -9.10 -26.13
C LEU A 122 29.30 -8.82 -24.94
N LYS A 123 30.46 -9.46 -24.87
CA LYS A 123 31.45 -9.20 -23.82
C LYS A 123 31.91 -7.74 -23.84
N GLN A 124 32.23 -7.18 -25.01
CA GLN A 124 32.63 -5.77 -25.15
C GLN A 124 31.50 -4.82 -24.73
N LYS A 125 30.26 -5.06 -25.19
CA LYS A 125 29.09 -4.25 -24.82
C LYS A 125 28.80 -4.28 -23.32
N LEU A 126 28.94 -5.44 -22.67
CA LEU A 126 28.74 -5.59 -21.22
C LEU A 126 29.88 -4.94 -20.41
N GLU A 127 31.11 -4.94 -20.95
CA GLU A 127 32.25 -4.24 -20.35
C GLU A 127 32.08 -2.71 -20.42
N GLU A 128 31.64 -2.19 -21.56
CA GLU A 128 31.29 -0.79 -21.73
C GLU A 128 30.18 -0.37 -20.77
N LYS A 129 29.09 -1.15 -20.69
CA LYS A 129 27.99 -0.89 -19.76
C LYS A 129 28.43 -0.94 -18.30
N LEU A 130 29.32 -1.85 -17.93
CA LEU A 130 29.87 -1.94 -16.58
C LEU A 130 30.74 -0.72 -16.23
N ALA A 131 31.52 -0.21 -17.19
CA ALA A 131 32.32 0.99 -16.99
C ALA A 131 31.45 2.24 -16.88
N GLU A 132 30.42 2.35 -17.72
CA GLU A 132 29.46 3.45 -17.72
C GLU A 132 28.72 3.55 -16.37
N GLU A 133 28.24 2.40 -15.84
CA GLU A 133 27.54 2.36 -14.55
C GLU A 133 28.47 2.66 -13.36
N ARG A 134 29.73 2.22 -13.41
CA ARG A 134 30.73 2.59 -12.40
C ARG A 134 31.08 4.07 -12.42
N ALA A 135 31.20 4.67 -13.61
CA ALA A 135 31.44 6.10 -13.76
C ALA A 135 30.26 6.92 -13.21
N LYS A 136 29.01 6.51 -13.48
CA LYS A 136 27.81 7.12 -12.90
C LYS A 136 27.76 6.98 -11.39
N ALA A 137 28.10 5.81 -10.84
CA ALA A 137 28.16 5.60 -9.40
C ALA A 137 29.20 6.51 -8.71
N LEU A 138 30.37 6.68 -9.33
CA LEU A 138 31.41 7.60 -8.86
C LEU A 138 30.93 9.05 -8.90
N LEU A 139 30.33 9.50 -10.01
CA LEU A 139 29.80 10.86 -10.15
C LEU A 139 28.72 11.17 -9.10
N ASN A 140 27.77 10.23 -8.90
CA ASN A 140 26.72 10.37 -7.89
C ASN A 140 27.30 10.40 -6.46
N SER A 141 28.34 9.62 -6.17
CA SER A 141 29.02 9.65 -4.86
C SER A 141 29.70 10.98 -4.58
N ILE A 142 30.31 11.60 -5.60
CA ILE A 142 30.96 12.91 -5.52
C ILE A 142 29.91 14.02 -5.35
N GLN A 143 28.80 13.96 -6.07
CA GLN A 143 27.70 14.93 -5.95
C GLN A 143 27.03 14.86 -4.57
N ASN A 144 26.77 13.66 -4.04
CA ASN A 144 26.17 13.50 -2.72
C ASN A 144 27.11 13.89 -1.57
N SER A 145 28.43 13.75 -1.75
CA SER A 145 29.42 14.21 -0.76
C SER A 145 29.62 15.74 -0.74
N LYS A 146 29.02 16.48 -1.68
CA LYS A 146 29.18 17.94 -1.81
C LYS A 146 28.02 18.76 -1.21
N ARG A 147 27.08 18.14 -0.49
CA ARG A 147 26.19 18.85 0.44
C ARG A 147 27.01 19.22 1.69
N PRO A 148 27.25 20.51 1.98
CA PRO A 148 28.03 20.89 3.14
C PRO A 148 27.31 20.44 4.41
N ALA A 149 28.06 19.82 5.31
CA ALA A 149 27.66 19.63 6.69
C ALA A 149 27.44 21.02 7.31
N GLN A 150 26.19 21.38 7.58
CA GLN A 150 25.89 22.44 8.54
C GLN A 150 25.97 21.81 9.94
N ASP A 151 27.12 21.97 10.57
CA ASP A 151 27.21 22.05 12.03
C ASP A 151 26.67 23.42 12.44
N ASP A 152 25.55 23.44 13.16
CA ASP A 152 25.27 24.51 14.12
C ASP A 152 24.93 23.87 15.46
N THR A 153 25.92 23.97 16.35
CA THR A 153 25.90 23.70 17.78
C THR A 153 24.78 24.46 18.50
N SER A 154 23.99 23.75 19.31
CA SER A 154 23.33 24.34 20.47
C SER A 154 23.74 23.63 21.75
N ALA A 155 24.48 24.36 22.58
CA ALA A 155 24.85 23.99 23.93
C ALA A 155 23.62 24.08 24.85
N GLY A 156 23.43 23.06 25.69
CA GLY A 156 22.48 23.07 26.81
C GLY A 156 22.97 22.11 27.90
N GLN A 157 23.57 22.67 28.94
CA GLN A 157 24.15 22.00 30.10
C GLN A 157 23.11 21.29 30.99
N GLY A 158 23.48 20.16 31.59
CA GLY A 158 22.67 19.45 32.60
C GLY A 158 23.41 18.30 33.30
N LYS A 159 24.26 18.68 34.26
CA LYS A 159 25.22 17.89 35.07
C LYS A 159 24.54 16.98 36.12
N LYS A 160 25.05 15.75 36.34
CA LYS A 160 25.46 15.10 37.63
C LYS A 160 25.54 13.57 37.52
N GLN A 161 26.74 12.97 37.63
CA GLN A 161 27.32 12.27 38.82
C GLN A 161 26.66 10.91 39.08
N ARG A 162 27.30 9.81 39.46
CA ARG A 162 28.66 9.39 39.86
C ARG A 162 28.54 7.85 39.88
N GLY A 163 29.41 7.05 39.26
CA GLY A 163 30.55 6.43 39.95
C GLY A 163 30.25 4.98 40.38
N GLY A 164 31.24 4.09 40.22
CA GLY A 164 31.32 2.84 40.98
C GLY A 164 31.45 1.56 40.17
N ALA A 165 32.59 0.88 40.34
CA ALA A 165 33.03 -0.33 39.68
C ALA A 165 32.40 -1.63 40.22
N SER A 166 32.51 -2.73 39.45
CA SER A 166 32.68 -4.14 39.88
C SER A 166 32.23 -5.06 38.73
N ALA A 167 33.12 -5.65 37.92
CA ALA A 167 33.87 -6.89 38.15
C ALA A 167 33.02 -8.20 38.20
N SER A 168 33.39 -9.12 37.29
CA SER A 168 33.12 -10.59 37.25
C SER A 168 31.65 -11.01 37.00
N ASN A 169 31.33 -12.10 36.30
CA ASN A 169 32.07 -13.35 36.11
C ASN A 169 31.56 -14.11 34.87
N GLY A 170 32.46 -14.82 34.20
CA GLY A 170 32.14 -15.72 33.09
C GLY A 170 31.55 -17.06 33.58
N GLY A 171 30.83 -17.73 32.68
CA GLY A 171 30.26 -19.05 32.94
C GLY A 171 29.92 -19.78 31.66
N SER A 172 30.95 -20.24 30.93
CA SER A 172 30.82 -21.23 29.86
C SER A 172 30.61 -22.62 30.46
N ARG A 173 29.56 -23.32 30.02
CA ARG A 173 29.28 -24.71 30.45
C ARG A 173 29.03 -25.59 29.23
N GLN A 174 30.12 -26.05 28.61
CA GLN A 174 30.10 -27.05 27.54
C GLN A 174 30.37 -28.43 28.16
N LYS A 175 29.34 -29.27 28.22
CA LYS A 175 29.43 -30.67 28.66
C LYS A 175 30.10 -31.50 27.56
N ASN A 176 31.28 -32.07 27.85
CA ASN A 176 31.84 -33.14 27.02
C ASN A 176 31.72 -34.49 27.75
N LYS A 177 31.02 -35.42 27.11
CA LYS A 177 30.80 -36.81 27.53
C LYS A 177 31.93 -37.65 26.91
N LYS A 178 32.73 -38.37 27.71
CA LYS A 178 33.09 -39.79 27.49
C LYS A 178 34.25 -40.25 28.39
N ARG A 179 34.16 -41.55 28.71
CA ARG A 179 35.18 -42.54 29.12
C ARG A 179 35.33 -42.82 30.62
N LYS A 180 34.85 -44.01 30.99
CA LYS A 180 35.50 -45.12 31.73
C LYS A 180 34.37 -46.05 32.19
N ALA A 181 34.51 -47.35 32.29
CA ALA A 181 35.56 -48.33 31.98
C ALA A 181 34.80 -49.66 31.78
#